data_AF-A0A7C6T175-F1
#
_entry.id   AF-A0A7C6T175-F1
#
_cell.length_a   1.000
_cell.length_b   1.000
_cell.length_c   1.000
_cell.angle_alpha   90.00
_cell.angle_beta   90.00
_cell.angle_gamma   90.00
#
_symmetry.space_group_name_H-M   'P 1'
#
loop_
_entity.id
_entity.type
_entity.pdbx_description
1 polymer ?
#
loop_
_entity_poly.entity_id
_entity_poly.type
_entity_poly.pdbx_seq_one_letter_code
_entity_poly.pdbx_strand_id
1 'polypeptide(L)'
;PGSRTKYLMDNSECYRGLLDWAGVLRDLGEEHQSGIYVDVARQVADGIRSTLYDPERGVYAWSLTWYGRRFPKEGKWYPDAVSQADLIYCGVVPPSSPEAESIWARLNEQFPYWDQGVTGDRFPWAKLALTATMMNDSARAERFVSWVRDEYAESGRPYPWYVMESASTLDAVKVILTGRP
;
A
#
# COMPACT_ATOMS: atom_id res chain seq x y z
N PRO A 1 14.63 1.68 17.56
CA PRO A 1 14.40 2.89 18.41
C PRO A 1 15.58 3.87 18.29
N GLY A 2 15.38 5.07 17.74
CA GLY A 2 16.45 6.09 17.56
C GLY A 2 16.86 6.37 16.11
N SER A 3 16.41 5.56 15.15
CA SER A 3 16.54 5.92 13.72
C SER A 3 15.64 7.12 13.43
N ARG A 4 16.24 8.18 12.88
CA ARG A 4 15.52 9.35 12.34
C ARG A 4 15.23 9.20 10.84
N THR A 5 15.28 7.96 10.34
CA THR A 5 14.92 7.64 8.95
C THR A 5 13.40 7.56 8.84
N LYS A 6 12.84 8.19 7.80
CA LYS A 6 11.41 8.15 7.50
C LYS A 6 11.20 7.17 6.35
N TYR A 7 10.24 6.25 6.47
CA TYR A 7 9.92 5.26 5.43
C TYR A 7 8.55 5.54 4.82
N LEU A 8 8.42 5.39 3.51
CA LEU A 8 7.18 5.69 2.79
C LEU A 8 6.03 4.78 3.22
N MET A 9 6.28 3.47 3.30
CA MET A 9 5.31 2.47 3.76
C MET A 9 4.83 2.77 5.18
N ASP A 10 5.74 2.91 6.15
CA ASP A 10 5.39 3.22 7.54
C ASP A 10 4.52 4.49 7.68
N ASN A 11 4.84 5.55 6.92
CA ASN A 11 4.03 6.77 6.96
C ASN A 11 2.66 6.59 6.30
N SER A 12 2.56 5.76 5.26
CA SER A 12 1.29 5.42 4.60
C SER A 12 0.40 4.60 5.53
N GLU A 13 0.96 3.60 6.21
CA GLU A 13 0.26 2.79 7.20
C GLU A 13 -0.19 3.63 8.41
N CYS A 14 0.66 4.55 8.89
CA CYS A 14 0.26 5.53 9.93
C CYS A 14 -0.92 6.40 9.48
N TYR A 15 -0.89 6.92 8.25
CA TYR A 15 -2.00 7.69 7.69
C TYR A 15 -3.32 6.92 7.74
N ARG A 16 -3.31 5.68 7.24
CA ARG A 16 -4.51 4.82 7.24
C ARG A 16 -4.98 4.51 8.67
N GLY A 17 -4.07 4.10 9.55
CA GLY A 17 -4.40 3.77 10.94
C GLY A 17 -5.00 4.95 11.71
N LEU A 18 -4.54 6.17 11.47
CA LEU A 18 -5.12 7.39 12.06
C LEU A 18 -6.56 7.62 11.58
N LEU A 19 -6.85 7.39 10.30
CA LEU A 19 -8.20 7.52 9.76
C LEU A 19 -9.13 6.41 10.26
N ASP A 20 -8.64 5.16 10.32
CA ASP A 20 -9.43 4.04 10.82
C ASP A 20 -9.78 4.25 12.30
N TRP A 21 -8.83 4.73 13.10
CA TRP A 21 -9.06 5.11 14.50
C TRP A 21 -10.03 6.28 14.64
N ALA A 22 -9.90 7.31 13.80
CA ALA A 22 -10.87 8.40 13.77
C ALA A 22 -12.29 7.91 13.43
N GLY A 23 -12.40 6.91 12.54
CA GLY A 23 -13.67 6.23 12.24
C GLY A 23 -14.28 5.56 13.47
N VAL A 24 -13.49 4.77 14.20
CA VAL A 24 -13.94 4.12 15.45
C VAL A 24 -14.40 5.15 16.48
N LEU A 25 -13.64 6.24 16.67
CA LEU A 25 -14.00 7.30 17.61
C LEU A 25 -15.33 7.97 17.25
N ARG A 26 -15.54 8.25 15.96
CA ARG A 26 -16.80 8.80 15.47
C ARG A 26 -17.97 7.86 15.76
N ASP A 27 -17.80 6.56 15.51
CA ASP A 27 -18.85 5.56 15.75
C ASP A 27 -19.19 5.40 17.25
N LEU A 28 -18.25 5.77 18.13
CA LEU A 28 -18.44 5.84 19.59
C LEU A 28 -19.01 7.19 20.08
N GLY A 29 -19.22 8.16 19.19
CA GLY A 29 -19.71 9.50 19.52
C GLY A 29 -18.62 10.50 19.96
N GLU A 30 -17.35 10.15 19.83
CA GLU A 30 -16.19 10.97 20.21
C GLU A 30 -15.73 11.89 19.07
N GLU A 31 -16.66 12.72 18.56
CA GLU A 31 -16.47 13.56 17.35
C GLU A 31 -15.26 14.50 17.43
N HIS A 32 -15.03 15.13 18.58
CA HIS A 32 -13.89 16.04 18.76
C HIS A 32 -12.55 15.30 18.61
N GLN A 33 -12.43 14.13 19.25
CA GLN A 33 -11.22 13.32 19.19
C GLN A 33 -11.01 12.73 17.80
N SER A 34 -12.09 12.30 17.14
CA SER A 34 -12.07 11.87 15.73
C SER A 34 -11.48 12.96 14.83
N GLY A 35 -11.95 14.21 14.96
CA GLY A 35 -11.43 15.35 14.22
C GLY A 35 -9.92 15.57 14.39
N ILE A 36 -9.40 15.45 15.61
CA ILE A 36 -7.96 15.57 15.89
C ILE A 36 -7.17 14.53 15.07
N TYR A 37 -7.60 13.27 15.07
CA TYR A 37 -6.88 12.22 14.36
C TYR A 37 -6.97 12.35 12.83
N VAL A 38 -8.10 12.85 12.30
CA VAL A 38 -8.21 13.22 10.89
C VAL A 38 -7.22 14.31 10.51
N ASP A 39 -7.06 15.34 11.35
CA ASP A 39 -6.11 16.42 11.10
C ASP A 39 -4.66 15.95 11.19
N VAL A 40 -4.34 15.04 12.12
CA VAL A 40 -3.02 14.41 12.18
C VAL A 40 -2.77 13.56 10.93
N ALA A 41 -3.76 12.80 10.44
CA ALA A 41 -3.62 12.05 9.19
C ALA A 41 -3.33 12.98 8.01
N ARG A 42 -4.02 14.11 7.89
CA ARG A 42 -3.73 15.13 6.86
C ARG A 42 -2.28 15.62 6.94
N GLN A 43 -1.79 15.92 8.14
CA GLN A 43 -0.39 16.33 8.32
C GLN A 43 0.62 15.24 7.90
N VAL A 44 0.30 13.96 8.13
CA VAL A 44 1.12 12.84 7.64
C VAL A 44 1.13 12.81 6.10
N ALA A 45 -0.03 12.93 5.45
CA ALA A 45 -0.11 12.97 3.99
C ALA A 45 0.65 14.17 3.39
N ASP A 46 0.53 15.35 3.99
CA ASP A 46 1.28 16.54 3.60
C ASP A 46 2.79 16.35 3.80
N GLY A 47 3.18 15.67 4.89
CA GLY A 47 4.57 15.29 5.16
C GLY A 47 5.13 14.33 4.11
N ILE A 48 4.36 13.32 3.70
CA ILE A 48 4.71 12.39 2.61
C ILE A 48 4.95 13.18 1.31
N ARG A 49 4.00 14.01 0.89
CA ARG A 49 4.08 14.80 -0.35
C ARG A 49 5.23 15.81 -0.33
N SER A 50 5.37 16.59 0.74
CA SER A 50 6.39 17.64 0.83
C SER A 50 7.81 17.11 1.05
N THR A 51 7.95 15.94 1.68
CA THR A 51 9.26 15.44 2.13
C THR A 51 9.75 14.26 1.31
N LEU A 52 8.90 13.28 1.01
CA LEU A 52 9.31 12.03 0.35
C LEU A 52 9.21 12.10 -1.17
N TYR A 53 8.38 12.97 -1.73
CA TYR A 53 8.31 13.13 -3.18
C TYR A 53 9.64 13.65 -3.76
N ASP A 54 10.14 12.97 -4.79
CA ASP A 54 11.30 13.36 -5.59
C ASP A 54 10.80 13.95 -6.92
N PRO A 55 10.75 15.29 -7.06
CA PRO A 55 10.21 15.92 -8.25
C PRO A 55 11.08 15.72 -9.51
N GLU A 56 12.38 15.42 -9.35
CA GLU A 56 13.27 15.17 -10.49
C GLU A 56 12.94 13.84 -11.18
N ARG A 57 12.53 12.85 -10.37
CA ARG A 57 12.23 11.49 -10.85
C ARG A 57 10.72 11.22 -10.99
N GLY A 58 9.89 12.09 -10.42
CA GLY A 58 8.43 11.95 -10.42
C GLY A 58 7.95 10.74 -9.62
N VAL A 59 8.65 10.36 -8.56
CA VAL A 59 8.33 9.22 -7.69
C VAL A 59 8.61 9.56 -6.23
N TYR A 60 8.03 8.81 -5.29
CA TYR A 60 8.36 8.97 -3.88
C TYR A 60 9.64 8.21 -3.52
N ALA A 61 10.46 8.74 -2.63
CA ALA A 61 11.54 8.00 -2.04
C ALA A 61 10.99 7.01 -1.01
N TRP A 62 11.34 5.72 -1.11
CA TRP A 62 10.95 4.73 -0.09
C TRP A 62 11.56 5.03 1.28
N SER A 63 12.68 5.77 1.32
CA SER A 63 13.23 6.32 2.56
C SER A 63 13.83 7.72 2.42
N LEU A 64 13.81 8.45 3.55
CA LEU A 64 14.54 9.69 3.77
C LEU A 64 15.39 9.55 5.03
N THR A 65 16.70 9.78 4.91
CA THR A 65 17.61 9.73 6.06
C THR A 65 17.51 10.98 6.92
N TRP A 66 18.07 10.88 8.13
CA TRP A 66 18.14 11.97 9.10
C TRP A 66 18.86 13.23 8.62
N TYR A 67 19.75 13.10 7.62
CA TYR A 67 20.49 14.21 7.00
C TYR A 67 19.86 14.67 5.68
N GLY A 68 18.61 14.28 5.39
CA GLY A 68 17.82 14.82 4.28
C GLY A 68 18.03 14.14 2.93
N ARG A 69 18.73 13.00 2.86
CA ARG A 69 18.92 12.28 1.59
C ARG A 69 17.74 11.36 1.30
N ARG A 70 17.17 11.50 0.10
CA ARG A 70 16.12 10.64 -0.47
C ARG A 70 16.74 9.44 -1.19
N PHE A 71 16.09 8.28 -1.08
CA PHE A 71 16.48 7.06 -1.76
C PHE A 71 15.31 6.46 -2.55
N PRO A 72 14.91 7.00 -3.70
CA PRO A 72 14.08 6.24 -4.64
C PRO A 72 14.93 5.14 -5.29
N LYS A 73 14.34 3.95 -5.52
CA LYS A 73 15.03 2.81 -6.13
C LYS A 73 14.15 2.13 -7.17
N GLU A 74 13.96 2.83 -8.27
CA GLU A 74 13.22 2.34 -9.42
C GLU A 74 13.69 0.95 -9.88
N GLY A 75 12.75 0.07 -10.27
CA GLY A 75 13.05 -1.29 -10.69
C GLY A 75 13.35 -2.26 -9.53
N LYS A 76 13.18 -1.84 -8.28
CA LYS A 76 13.26 -2.73 -7.11
C LYS A 76 11.87 -2.97 -6.52
N TRP A 77 11.47 -4.23 -6.41
CA TRP A 77 10.17 -4.63 -5.88
C TRP A 77 9.90 -4.07 -4.47
N TYR A 78 10.57 -4.63 -3.46
CA TYR A 78 10.66 -4.07 -2.13
C TYR A 78 12.10 -3.57 -1.91
N PRO A 79 12.31 -2.34 -1.42
CA PRO A 79 11.32 -1.48 -0.76
C PRO A 79 10.62 -0.45 -1.66
N ASP A 80 10.87 -0.39 -2.97
CA ASP A 80 10.40 0.74 -3.79
C ASP A 80 8.98 0.55 -4.33
N ALA A 81 8.76 -0.33 -5.32
CA ALA A 81 7.48 -0.49 -6.01
C ALA A 81 6.32 -0.80 -5.05
N VAL A 82 6.53 -1.68 -4.07
CA VAL A 82 5.52 -2.00 -3.05
C VAL A 82 5.17 -0.76 -2.22
N SER A 83 6.15 0.06 -1.83
CA SER A 83 5.89 1.29 -1.05
C SER A 83 5.17 2.37 -1.87
N GLN A 84 5.41 2.45 -3.19
CA GLN A 84 4.64 3.34 -4.06
C GLN A 84 3.17 2.93 -4.09
N ALA A 85 2.89 1.64 -4.32
CA ALA A 85 1.53 1.11 -4.34
C ALA A 85 0.83 1.25 -2.97
N ASP A 86 1.60 1.27 -1.89
CA ASP A 86 1.08 1.47 -0.54
C ASP A 86 0.41 2.83 -0.34
N LEU A 87 0.81 3.85 -1.11
CA LEU A 87 0.13 5.15 -1.11
C LEU A 87 -1.33 5.02 -1.56
N ILE A 88 -1.61 4.14 -2.50
CA ILE A 88 -2.97 3.84 -2.99
C ILE A 88 -3.68 2.95 -1.98
N TYR A 89 -3.04 1.85 -1.57
CA TYR A 89 -3.59 0.89 -0.60
C TYR A 89 -4.03 1.58 0.70
N CYS A 90 -3.19 2.44 1.26
CA CYS A 90 -3.48 3.20 2.46
C CYS A 90 -4.37 4.44 2.20
N GLY A 91 -4.65 4.80 0.95
CA GLY A 91 -5.50 5.93 0.57
C GLY A 91 -4.87 7.31 0.73
N VAL A 92 -3.54 7.40 0.85
CA VAL A 92 -2.80 8.67 0.80
C VAL A 92 -2.97 9.33 -0.58
N VAL A 93 -3.00 8.51 -1.61
CA VAL A 93 -3.29 8.89 -3.00
C VAL A 93 -4.63 8.25 -3.40
N PRO A 94 -5.63 9.05 -3.80
CA PRO A 94 -6.92 8.52 -4.24
C PRO A 94 -6.76 7.64 -5.49
N PRO A 95 -7.40 6.45 -5.56
CA PRO A 95 -7.27 5.54 -6.71
C PRO A 95 -7.69 6.15 -8.06
N SER A 96 -8.59 7.13 -8.04
CA SER A 96 -9.07 7.84 -9.25
C SER A 96 -8.19 9.01 -9.68
N SER A 97 -7.03 9.22 -9.03
CA SER A 97 -6.16 10.34 -9.34
C SER A 97 -5.14 9.98 -10.42
N PRO A 98 -4.68 10.94 -11.24
CA PRO A 98 -3.60 10.72 -12.21
C PRO A 98 -2.30 10.21 -11.56
N GLU A 99 -2.09 10.57 -10.29
CA GLU A 99 -0.96 10.10 -9.49
C GLU A 99 -1.05 8.59 -9.21
N ALA A 100 -2.22 8.08 -8.84
CA ALA A 100 -2.44 6.64 -8.66
C ALA A 100 -2.28 5.87 -9.98
N GLU A 101 -2.81 6.40 -11.08
CA GLU A 101 -2.65 5.79 -12.41
C GLU A 101 -1.17 5.69 -12.81
N SER A 102 -0.39 6.75 -12.58
CA SER A 102 1.05 6.76 -12.84
C SER A 102 1.81 5.75 -12.00
N ILE A 103 1.52 5.67 -10.69
CA ILE A 103 2.11 4.68 -9.77
C ILE A 103 1.78 3.26 -10.24
N TRP A 104 0.51 2.99 -10.55
CA TRP A 104 0.05 1.66 -10.95
C TRP A 104 0.61 1.23 -12.30
N ALA A 105 0.66 2.15 -13.28
CA ALA A 105 1.25 1.89 -14.59
C ALA A 105 2.74 1.53 -14.47
N ARG A 106 3.52 2.31 -13.70
CA ARG A 106 4.95 2.06 -13.50
C ARG A 106 5.22 0.73 -12.80
N LEU A 107 4.44 0.37 -11.78
CA LEU A 107 4.55 -0.93 -11.12
C LEU A 107 4.34 -2.07 -12.12
N ASN A 108 3.29 -1.99 -12.94
CA ASN A 108 2.95 -3.03 -13.92
C ASN A 108 3.95 -3.09 -15.09
N GLU A 109 4.57 -1.98 -15.47
CA GLU A 109 5.65 -1.96 -16.46
C GLU A 109 6.92 -2.65 -15.92
N GLN A 110 7.29 -2.40 -14.67
CA GLN A 110 8.51 -2.95 -14.07
C GLN A 110 8.37 -4.40 -13.63
N PHE A 111 7.16 -4.81 -13.23
CA PHE A 111 6.90 -6.14 -12.67
C PHE A 111 5.68 -6.79 -13.33
N PRO A 112 5.66 -7.00 -14.66
CA PRO A 112 4.44 -7.40 -15.38
C PRO A 112 3.81 -8.73 -14.95
N TYR A 113 4.53 -9.55 -14.19
CA TYR A 113 4.13 -10.88 -13.71
C TYR A 113 4.07 -10.97 -12.18
N TRP A 114 3.99 -9.83 -11.47
CA TRP A 114 3.84 -9.83 -10.01
C TRP A 114 2.59 -10.56 -9.54
N ASP A 115 1.53 -10.54 -10.37
CA ASP A 115 0.27 -11.24 -10.18
C ASP A 115 0.39 -12.78 -10.24
N GLN A 116 1.58 -13.29 -10.51
CA GLN A 116 1.95 -14.70 -10.57
C GLN A 116 3.16 -15.00 -9.66
N GLY A 117 3.48 -14.11 -8.72
CA GLY A 117 4.58 -14.29 -7.78
C GLY A 117 5.97 -13.95 -8.31
N VAL A 118 6.09 -13.44 -9.53
CA VAL A 118 7.40 -13.14 -10.15
C VAL A 118 7.84 -11.73 -9.76
N THR A 119 8.35 -11.60 -8.54
CA THR A 119 8.77 -10.31 -7.93
C THR A 119 10.24 -10.29 -7.50
N GLY A 120 10.84 -11.47 -7.30
CA GLY A 120 12.17 -11.62 -6.70
C GLY A 120 12.20 -11.33 -5.20
N ASP A 121 11.03 -11.25 -4.55
CA ASP A 121 10.86 -11.15 -3.11
C ASP A 121 10.28 -12.45 -2.55
N ARG A 122 10.50 -12.70 -1.26
CA ARG A 122 9.96 -13.90 -0.60
C ARG A 122 8.51 -13.71 -0.18
N PHE A 123 8.10 -12.49 0.16
CA PHE A 123 6.74 -12.21 0.62
C PHE A 123 5.80 -12.06 -0.59
N PRO A 124 4.55 -12.55 -0.49
CA PRO A 124 3.60 -12.46 -1.59
C PRO A 124 3.03 -11.05 -1.78
N TRP A 125 2.92 -10.25 -0.71
CA TRP A 125 2.38 -8.89 -0.76
C TRP A 125 0.93 -8.82 -1.28
N ALA A 126 0.03 -9.60 -0.66
CA ALA A 126 -1.38 -9.69 -1.04
C ALA A 126 -2.15 -8.37 -0.99
N LYS A 127 -1.62 -7.36 -0.28
CA LYS A 127 -2.10 -5.98 -0.38
C LYS A 127 -2.15 -5.45 -1.81
N LEU A 128 -1.27 -5.91 -2.71
CA LEU A 128 -1.30 -5.51 -4.12
C LEU A 128 -2.50 -6.06 -4.90
N ALA A 129 -3.03 -7.23 -4.52
CA ALA A 129 -4.30 -7.69 -5.11
C ALA A 129 -5.44 -6.77 -4.71
N LEU A 130 -5.48 -6.33 -3.45
CA LEU A 130 -6.48 -5.34 -3.01
C LEU A 130 -6.27 -4.01 -3.73
N THR A 131 -5.03 -3.52 -3.85
CA THR A 131 -4.72 -2.31 -4.64
C THR A 131 -5.14 -2.45 -6.10
N ALA A 132 -4.95 -3.62 -6.72
CA ALA A 132 -5.41 -3.89 -8.08
C ALA A 132 -6.93 -3.73 -8.21
N THR A 133 -7.71 -4.21 -7.23
CA THR A 133 -9.16 -3.96 -7.22
C THR A 133 -9.51 -2.48 -7.11
N MET A 134 -8.78 -1.71 -6.29
CA MET A 134 -8.96 -0.25 -6.17
C MET A 134 -8.66 0.49 -7.47
N MET A 135 -7.71 -0.03 -8.26
CA MET A 135 -7.32 0.51 -9.57
C MET A 135 -8.15 -0.04 -10.74
N ASN A 136 -9.25 -0.76 -10.48
CA ASN A 136 -10.09 -1.43 -11.48
C ASN A 136 -9.33 -2.46 -12.35
N ASP A 137 -8.26 -3.04 -11.81
CA ASP A 137 -7.45 -4.07 -12.45
C ASP A 137 -7.83 -5.48 -11.94
N SER A 138 -9.12 -5.79 -12.06
CA SER A 138 -9.71 -7.03 -11.52
C SER A 138 -9.06 -8.28 -12.09
N ALA A 139 -8.63 -8.24 -13.36
CA ALA A 139 -7.99 -9.39 -14.00
C ALA A 139 -6.64 -9.75 -13.33
N ARG A 140 -5.82 -8.76 -12.94
CA ARG A 140 -4.58 -9.03 -12.16
C ARG A 140 -4.91 -9.46 -10.74
N ALA A 141 -5.91 -8.85 -10.11
CA ALA A 141 -6.35 -9.23 -8.77
C ALA A 141 -6.79 -10.71 -8.70
N GLU A 142 -7.59 -11.17 -9.66
CA GLU A 142 -8.07 -12.56 -9.77
C GLU A 142 -6.92 -13.56 -9.99
N ARG A 143 -5.96 -13.21 -10.85
CA ARG A 143 -4.78 -14.04 -11.09
C ARG A 143 -3.92 -14.15 -9.84
N PHE A 144 -3.67 -13.04 -9.15
CA PHE A 144 -2.91 -13.04 -7.90
C PHE A 144 -3.61 -13.88 -6.82
N VAL A 145 -4.91 -13.71 -6.62
CA VAL A 145 -5.68 -14.49 -5.63
C VAL A 145 -5.62 -15.98 -5.95
N SER A 146 -5.72 -16.35 -7.23
CA SER A 146 -5.59 -17.74 -7.67
C SER A 146 -4.20 -18.30 -7.36
N TRP A 147 -3.14 -17.54 -7.70
CA TRP A 147 -1.76 -17.91 -7.38
C TRP A 147 -1.56 -18.09 -5.87
N VAL A 148 -2.06 -17.16 -5.05
CA VAL A 148 -1.97 -17.25 -3.59
C VAL A 148 -2.71 -18.47 -3.02
N ARG A 149 -3.89 -18.81 -3.58
CA ARG A 149 -4.62 -20.01 -3.17
C ARG A 149 -3.74 -21.25 -3.36
N ASP A 150 -3.19 -21.39 -4.57
CA ASP A 150 -2.44 -22.58 -4.98
C ASP A 150 -1.12 -22.70 -4.22
N GLU A 151 -0.38 -21.60 -4.06
CA GLU A 151 0.94 -21.61 -3.40
C GLU A 151 0.85 -21.64 -1.86
N TYR A 152 -0.07 -20.87 -1.26
CA TYR A 152 -0.09 -20.65 0.18
C TYR A 152 -1.29 -21.27 0.87
N ALA A 153 -2.52 -21.04 0.38
CA ALA A 153 -3.72 -21.43 1.12
C ALA A 153 -3.86 -22.95 1.23
N GLU A 154 -3.62 -23.67 0.13
CA GLU A 154 -3.70 -25.14 0.07
C GLU A 154 -2.54 -25.83 0.81
N SER A 155 -1.39 -25.17 0.88
CA SER A 155 -0.19 -25.65 1.56
C SER A 155 -0.19 -25.41 3.08
N GLY A 156 -1.32 -24.99 3.66
CA GLY A 156 -1.43 -24.71 5.09
C GLY A 156 -0.81 -23.38 5.53
N ARG A 157 -0.65 -22.43 4.59
CA ARG A 157 -0.15 -21.07 4.83
C ARG A 157 1.26 -21.03 5.45
N PRO A 158 2.26 -21.66 4.82
CA PRO A 158 3.62 -21.66 5.33
C PRO A 158 4.23 -20.25 5.32
N TYR A 159 5.28 -20.05 6.12
CA TYR A 159 6.09 -18.84 6.04
C TYR A 159 6.52 -18.59 4.57
N PRO A 160 6.46 -17.35 4.07
CA PRO A 160 6.26 -16.10 4.81
C PRO A 160 4.80 -15.62 4.96
N TRP A 161 3.80 -16.48 4.81
CA TRP A 161 2.41 -16.10 5.04
C TRP A 161 2.15 -15.63 6.48
N TYR A 162 1.45 -14.50 6.64
CA TYR A 162 1.07 -13.95 7.94
C TYR A 162 -0.29 -13.24 7.89
N VAL A 163 -0.67 -12.61 8.99
CA VAL A 163 -2.03 -12.06 9.18
C VAL A 163 -2.41 -11.00 8.14
N MET A 164 -1.47 -10.12 7.73
CA MET A 164 -1.75 -9.11 6.69
C MET A 164 -2.10 -9.79 5.36
N GLU A 165 -1.34 -10.82 4.97
CA GLU A 165 -1.59 -11.53 3.71
C GLU A 165 -3.00 -12.15 3.69
N SER A 166 -3.43 -12.66 4.84
CA SER A 166 -4.78 -13.19 5.02
C SER A 166 -5.85 -12.10 4.90
N ALA A 167 -5.68 -10.99 5.62
CA ALA A 167 -6.63 -9.89 5.62
C ALA A 167 -6.79 -9.29 4.21
N SER A 168 -5.68 -8.91 3.57
CA SER A 168 -5.71 -8.31 2.23
C SER A 168 -6.26 -9.26 1.16
N THR A 169 -5.99 -10.57 1.26
CA THR A 169 -6.57 -11.55 0.33
C THR A 169 -8.08 -11.66 0.49
N LEU A 170 -8.58 -11.69 1.73
CA LEU A 170 -10.01 -11.74 2.00
C LEU A 170 -10.74 -10.50 1.49
N ASP A 171 -10.15 -9.32 1.72
CA ASP A 171 -10.72 -8.06 1.22
C ASP A 171 -10.72 -8.04 -0.32
N ALA A 172 -9.63 -8.44 -0.97
CA ALA A 172 -9.57 -8.51 -2.43
C ALA A 172 -10.63 -9.47 -2.98
N VAL A 173 -10.78 -10.67 -2.40
CA VAL A 173 -11.82 -11.64 -2.78
C VAL A 173 -13.22 -11.08 -2.60
N LYS A 174 -13.49 -10.39 -1.48
CA LYS A 174 -14.77 -9.72 -1.24
C LYS A 174 -15.08 -8.71 -2.34
N VAL A 175 -14.12 -7.87 -2.72
CA VAL A 175 -14.32 -6.89 -3.79
C VAL A 175 -14.57 -7.57 -5.13
N ILE A 176 -13.78 -8.60 -5.48
CA ILE A 176 -13.94 -9.37 -6.72
C ILE A 176 -15.36 -9.98 -6.81
N LEU A 177 -15.85 -10.57 -5.72
CA LEU A 177 -17.15 -11.26 -5.73
C LEU A 177 -18.34 -10.31 -5.70
N THR A 178 -18.20 -9.15 -5.06
CA THR A 178 -19.35 -8.26 -4.78
C THR A 178 -19.34 -6.97 -5.61
N GLY A 179 -18.23 -6.64 -6.25
CA GLY A 179 -17.99 -5.34 -6.88
C GLY A 179 -17.96 -4.18 -5.89
N ARG A 180 -17.82 -4.45 -4.58
CA ARG A 180 -17.84 -3.43 -3.52
C ARG A 180 -16.62 -3.55 -2.61
N PRO A 181 -15.86 -2.45 -2.39
CA PRO A 181 -14.85 -2.40 -1.34
C PRO A 181 -15.46 -2.66 0.05
#